data_AF-A0A9E5GT60-F1
#
_entry.id   AF-A0A9E5GT60-F1
#
_cell.length_a   1.000
_cell.length_b   1.000
_cell.length_c   1.000
_cell.angle_alpha   90.00
_cell.angle_beta   90.00
_cell.angle_gamma   90.00
#
_symmetry.space_group_name_H-M   'P 1'
#
loop_
_entity.id
_entity.type
_entity.pdbx_description
1 polymer ?
#
loop_
_entity_poly.entity_id
_entity_poly.type
_entity_poly.pdbx_seq_one_letter_code
_entity_poly.pdbx_strand_id
1 'polypeptide(L)'
;MLHSLGRGLTCAATNTSSQLSPIASIDSALKTVALIGDSITSQNDSSNKQEFTSQGYMTWLNALTGQRYYYDPSYNLGASGQAIASTLSNITDLAALSPAPDLVFYIPFANDITGSRSYADLIADLDAIIAYVTGTLGAKMVIGTPLPRTQDNGNGLTTAQQTLSNNLRSYIMSLNVSGVTPVNIYDNMTSTGDNPDTYLFDDEGGKYLHPTPAGAYQIALDMKDALDNVFGTNAIPDMSICALGLNSDLSGTGGSESSPLTSAQVADNWRFYSYSGLNGTVTKTPEGHQFIHVSYTNSRSFDLWELQATDITSGFALGDDYYMEAEIKILSSANVRTAACLEPTLNASGSYKAMSPYDVNAWPLGFSGTLHLRTPIFTISSSDTTIDPIVWAQMNSLGVTSNSHVVIKAVRMVKVN
;
A
#
# COMPACT_ATOMS: atom_id res chain seq x y z
N MET A 1 34.05 -26.22 40.39
CA MET A 1 34.63 -25.39 39.31
C MET A 1 34.10 -25.96 38.01
N LEU A 2 33.36 -25.16 37.25
CA LEU A 2 32.45 -25.59 36.18
C LEU A 2 33.14 -26.28 34.99
N HIS A 3 32.34 -27.17 34.39
CA HIS A 3 32.57 -27.99 33.21
C HIS A 3 33.04 -27.21 31.96
N SER A 4 34.01 -27.77 31.23
CA SER A 4 34.12 -27.58 29.77
C SER A 4 33.62 -28.85 29.08
N LEU A 5 32.52 -28.73 28.36
CA LEU A 5 32.08 -29.67 27.34
C LEU A 5 31.65 -28.83 26.13
N GLY A 6 32.62 -28.51 25.28
CA GLY A 6 32.35 -28.07 23.92
C GLY A 6 31.87 -29.29 23.13
N ARG A 7 30.56 -29.54 23.14
CA ARG A 7 29.90 -30.45 22.20
C ARG A 7 29.19 -29.62 21.16
N GLY A 8 29.51 -29.90 19.89
CA GLY A 8 28.86 -29.32 18.74
C GLY A 8 27.35 -29.53 18.80
N LEU A 9 26.62 -28.44 18.58
CA LEU A 9 25.27 -28.50 18.08
C LEU A 9 25.38 -28.50 16.56
N THR A 10 25.46 -29.70 15.99
CA THR A 10 24.98 -29.91 14.62
C THR A 10 23.49 -29.60 14.62
N CYS A 11 23.11 -28.46 14.06
CA CYS A 11 21.75 -28.15 13.66
C CYS A 11 21.36 -29.10 12.54
N ALA A 12 20.98 -30.33 12.91
CA ALA A 12 20.21 -31.18 12.04
C ALA A 12 18.84 -30.51 11.86
N ALA A 13 18.66 -29.86 10.72
CA ALA A 13 17.38 -29.44 10.20
C ALA A 13 16.51 -30.68 10.06
N THR A 14 15.79 -31.02 11.12
CA THR A 14 14.66 -31.92 11.02
C THR A 14 13.54 -31.09 10.43
N ASN A 15 13.24 -31.36 9.14
CA ASN A 15 11.96 -31.05 8.52
C ASN A 15 10.86 -31.76 9.32
N THR A 16 10.55 -31.25 10.51
CA THR A 16 9.31 -31.58 11.18
C THR A 16 8.24 -30.81 10.43
N SER A 17 7.49 -31.53 9.60
CA SER A 17 6.14 -31.15 9.22
C SER A 17 5.32 -31.01 10.52
N SER A 18 5.45 -29.87 11.19
CA SER A 18 4.48 -29.46 12.19
C SER A 18 3.17 -29.35 11.44
N GLN A 19 2.25 -30.27 11.72
CA GLN A 19 0.86 -30.14 11.30
C GLN A 19 0.44 -28.71 11.66
N LEU A 20 0.23 -27.91 10.63
CA LEU A 20 -0.25 -26.55 10.73
C LEU A 20 -1.67 -26.66 11.27
N SER A 21 -1.83 -26.50 12.58
CA SER A 21 -3.14 -26.18 13.12
C SER A 21 -3.60 -24.90 12.43
N PRO A 22 -4.77 -24.88 11.78
CA PRO A 22 -5.31 -23.66 11.20
C PRO A 22 -5.24 -22.57 12.26
N ILE A 23 -4.65 -21.44 11.90
CA ILE A 23 -4.84 -20.23 12.69
C ILE A 23 -6.35 -20.06 12.80
N ALA A 24 -6.86 -19.79 14.00
CA ALA A 24 -8.24 -19.39 14.16
C ALA A 24 -8.53 -18.34 13.09
N SER A 25 -9.45 -18.65 12.18
CA SER A 25 -9.80 -17.92 10.96
C SER A 25 -9.32 -16.47 10.99
N ILE A 26 -8.52 -16.05 10.00
CA ILE A 26 -8.29 -14.63 9.74
C ILE A 26 -9.64 -13.94 9.88
N ASP A 27 -9.66 -13.04 10.85
CA ASP A 27 -10.87 -12.62 11.52
C ASP A 27 -11.92 -12.22 10.49
N SER A 28 -13.10 -12.83 10.58
CA SER A 28 -14.34 -12.33 9.99
C SER A 28 -14.68 -10.88 10.40
N ALA A 29 -13.81 -10.21 11.18
CA ALA A 29 -13.89 -8.81 11.59
C ALA A 29 -12.94 -7.83 10.87
N LEU A 30 -12.29 -8.19 9.74
CA LEU A 30 -11.65 -7.16 8.89
C LEU A 30 -12.70 -6.11 8.50
N LYS A 31 -12.43 -4.84 8.80
CA LYS A 31 -13.38 -3.76 8.55
C LYS A 31 -13.45 -3.45 7.06
N THR A 32 -14.66 -3.53 6.53
CA THR A 32 -14.94 -3.34 5.10
C THR A 32 -14.98 -1.85 4.78
N VAL A 33 -14.21 -1.42 3.77
CA VAL A 33 -14.12 -0.01 3.36
C VAL A 33 -14.76 0.18 2.00
N ALA A 34 -15.60 1.22 1.89
CA ALA A 34 -16.09 1.74 0.62
C ALA A 34 -15.59 3.17 0.38
N LEU A 35 -15.51 3.56 -0.88
CA LEU A 35 -15.14 4.91 -1.28
C LEU A 35 -16.28 5.56 -2.04
N ILE A 36 -16.50 6.84 -1.80
CA ILE A 36 -17.37 7.69 -2.62
C ILE A 36 -16.57 8.94 -3.00
N GLY A 37 -16.81 9.50 -4.18
CA GLY A 37 -16.14 10.73 -4.59
C GLY A 37 -16.07 10.94 -6.09
N ASP A 38 -15.09 11.73 -6.50
CA ASP A 38 -14.93 12.17 -7.89
C ASP A 38 -13.81 11.41 -8.62
N SER A 39 -13.13 12.08 -9.56
CA SER A 39 -12.02 11.51 -10.29
C SER A 39 -10.85 11.11 -9.39
N ILE A 40 -10.59 11.84 -8.30
CA ILE A 40 -9.53 11.52 -7.33
C ILE A 40 -9.84 10.18 -6.66
N THR A 41 -11.09 9.96 -6.28
CA THR A 41 -11.53 8.70 -5.69
C THR A 41 -11.59 7.59 -6.73
N SER A 42 -12.03 7.88 -7.95
CA SER A 42 -12.07 6.91 -9.06
C SER A 42 -10.70 6.34 -9.43
N GLN A 43 -9.59 7.03 -9.09
CA GLN A 43 -8.24 6.48 -9.28
C GLN A 43 -7.94 5.26 -8.40
N ASN A 44 -8.83 4.92 -7.47
CA ASN A 44 -8.79 3.66 -6.71
C ASN A 44 -9.51 2.50 -7.41
N ASP A 45 -10.10 2.70 -8.61
CA ASP A 45 -10.67 1.66 -9.45
C ASP A 45 -9.60 1.07 -10.35
N SER A 46 -9.32 -0.22 -10.24
CA SER A 46 -8.99 -0.99 -11.45
C SER A 46 -8.99 -2.48 -11.18
N SER A 47 -9.61 -3.19 -12.12
CA SER A 47 -9.70 -4.63 -12.25
C SER A 47 -8.35 -5.38 -12.33
N ASN A 48 -7.21 -4.66 -12.33
CA ASN A 48 -5.86 -5.24 -12.37
C ASN A 48 -4.88 -4.66 -11.33
N LYS A 49 -5.27 -3.72 -10.45
CA LYS A 49 -4.27 -2.91 -9.72
C LYS A 49 -4.39 -2.96 -8.19
N GLN A 50 -3.83 -4.01 -7.63
CA GLN A 50 -3.18 -3.91 -6.31
C GLN A 50 -1.80 -3.25 -6.42
N GLU A 51 -1.58 -2.42 -7.45
CA GLU A 51 -0.29 -1.81 -7.82
C GLU A 51 0.05 -0.61 -6.94
N PHE A 52 1.26 -0.60 -6.38
CA PHE A 52 1.86 0.59 -5.76
C PHE A 52 2.18 1.73 -6.74
N THR A 53 1.92 1.55 -8.03
CA THR A 53 1.97 2.63 -9.03
C THR A 53 0.61 3.34 -9.18
N SER A 54 -0.43 2.88 -8.48
CA SER A 54 -1.77 3.46 -8.55
C SER A 54 -1.78 4.90 -8.02
N GLN A 55 -2.43 5.80 -8.76
CA GLN A 55 -2.83 7.13 -8.27
C GLN A 55 -3.89 7.02 -7.16
N GLY A 56 -4.42 5.81 -6.90
CA GLY A 56 -5.33 5.52 -5.80
C GLY A 56 -4.62 5.45 -4.44
N TYR A 57 -5.11 6.24 -3.49
CA TYR A 57 -4.61 6.28 -2.11
C TYR A 57 -4.90 5.01 -1.29
N MET A 58 -5.89 4.19 -1.66
CA MET A 58 -6.24 2.97 -0.92
C MET A 58 -5.15 1.92 -0.95
N THR A 59 -4.41 1.79 -2.06
CA THR A 59 -3.28 0.85 -2.13
C THR A 59 -2.22 1.21 -1.09
N TRP A 60 -1.88 2.49 -0.98
CA TRP A 60 -0.92 2.98 -0.01
C TRP A 60 -1.43 2.83 1.42
N LEU A 61 -2.70 3.15 1.66
CA LEU A 61 -3.28 3.04 2.98
C LEU A 61 -3.30 1.60 3.47
N ASN A 62 -3.64 0.66 2.59
CA ASN A 62 -3.56 -0.76 2.86
C ASN A 62 -2.14 -1.18 3.25
N ALA A 63 -1.11 -0.71 2.56
CA ALA A 63 0.27 -1.02 2.91
C ALA A 63 0.75 -0.38 4.22
N LEU A 64 0.33 0.86 4.47
CA LEU A 64 0.66 1.61 5.68
C LEU A 64 -0.04 1.05 6.93
N THR A 65 -1.17 0.38 6.75
CA THR A 65 -1.96 -0.22 7.83
C THR A 65 -1.72 -1.73 7.98
N GLY A 66 -0.97 -2.36 7.07
CA GLY A 66 -0.79 -3.81 7.03
C GLY A 66 -2.07 -4.57 6.66
N GLN A 67 -2.89 -3.98 5.78
CA GLN A 67 -4.13 -4.54 5.25
C GLN A 67 -5.14 -4.98 6.34
N ARG A 68 -5.27 -4.15 7.38
CA ARG A 68 -6.31 -4.31 8.41
C ARG A 68 -7.71 -4.01 7.91
N TYR A 69 -7.79 -3.29 6.81
CA TYR A 69 -9.02 -2.88 6.18
C TYR A 69 -9.16 -3.67 4.89
N TYR A 70 -10.33 -4.29 4.71
CA TYR A 70 -10.65 -4.95 3.47
C TYR A 70 -11.22 -3.91 2.51
N TYR A 71 -10.60 -3.77 1.35
CA TYR A 71 -11.06 -2.93 0.27
C TYR A 71 -11.02 -3.76 -1.02
N ASP A 72 -12.20 -4.01 -1.57
CA ASP A 72 -12.37 -4.53 -2.93
C ASP A 72 -12.52 -3.32 -3.89
N PRO A 73 -11.82 -3.28 -5.03
CA PRO A 73 -12.04 -2.23 -6.02
C PRO A 73 -13.51 -2.02 -6.41
N SER A 74 -14.36 -3.05 -6.37
CA SER A 74 -15.80 -2.89 -6.63
C SER A 74 -16.54 -2.05 -5.57
N TYR A 75 -15.87 -1.71 -4.45
CA TYR A 75 -16.37 -0.84 -3.40
C TYR A 75 -15.98 0.63 -3.64
N ASN A 76 -15.31 0.92 -4.75
CA ASN A 76 -15.16 2.27 -5.24
C ASN A 76 -16.41 2.71 -5.98
N LEU A 77 -17.12 3.68 -5.41
CA LEU A 77 -18.26 4.34 -6.06
C LEU A 77 -17.89 5.74 -6.55
N GLY A 78 -16.60 6.09 -6.53
CA GLY A 78 -16.12 7.35 -7.07
C GLY A 78 -16.13 7.35 -8.58
N ALA A 79 -16.58 8.45 -9.21
CA ALA A 79 -16.54 8.55 -10.67
C ALA A 79 -16.04 9.92 -11.15
N SER A 80 -15.29 9.89 -12.26
CA SER A 80 -14.70 11.09 -12.84
C SER A 80 -15.74 12.17 -13.15
N GLY A 81 -15.43 13.40 -12.75
CA GLY A 81 -16.30 14.57 -12.95
C GLY A 81 -17.49 14.66 -11.98
N GLN A 82 -17.67 13.74 -11.03
CA GLN A 82 -18.76 13.86 -10.06
C GLN A 82 -18.59 15.10 -9.17
N ALA A 83 -19.70 15.82 -9.03
CA ALA A 83 -19.88 16.87 -8.02
C ALA A 83 -20.67 16.28 -6.83
N ILE A 84 -20.69 16.95 -5.68
CA ILE A 84 -21.34 16.42 -4.48
C ILE A 84 -22.82 16.06 -4.66
N ALA A 85 -23.55 16.80 -5.51
CA ALA A 85 -24.95 16.46 -5.84
C ALA A 85 -25.08 15.09 -6.52
N SER A 86 -24.13 14.73 -7.39
CA SER A 86 -24.11 13.43 -8.08
C SER A 86 -23.71 12.31 -7.12
N THR A 87 -22.78 12.57 -6.20
CA THR A 87 -22.47 11.62 -5.13
C THR A 87 -23.69 11.37 -4.25
N LEU A 88 -24.41 12.43 -3.86
CA LEU A 88 -25.64 12.33 -3.07
C LEU A 88 -26.74 11.56 -3.82
N SER A 89 -26.92 11.76 -5.13
CA SER A 89 -27.95 11.03 -5.89
C SER A 89 -27.69 9.53 -5.96
N ASN A 90 -26.42 9.11 -5.84
CA ASN A 90 -25.99 7.71 -5.95
C ASN A 90 -25.62 7.11 -4.59
N ILE A 91 -25.79 7.83 -3.49
CA ILE A 91 -25.30 7.40 -2.16
C ILE A 91 -25.93 6.08 -1.70
N THR A 92 -27.12 5.75 -2.21
CA THR A 92 -27.82 4.50 -1.91
C THR A 92 -27.13 3.26 -2.45
N ASP A 93 -26.21 3.40 -3.41
CA ASP A 93 -25.45 2.29 -3.99
C ASP A 93 -24.52 1.64 -2.95
N LEU A 94 -24.14 2.37 -1.89
CA LEU A 94 -23.42 1.82 -0.75
C LEU A 94 -24.16 0.67 -0.06
N ALA A 95 -25.50 0.72 -0.02
CA ALA A 95 -26.32 -0.33 0.60
C ALA A 95 -26.37 -1.61 -0.25
N ALA A 96 -25.98 -1.54 -1.53
CA ALA A 96 -25.93 -2.69 -2.43
C ALA A 96 -24.62 -3.48 -2.33
N LEU A 97 -23.60 -2.94 -1.65
CA LEU A 97 -22.32 -3.61 -1.41
C LEU A 97 -22.50 -4.78 -0.41
N SER A 98 -21.78 -5.88 -0.62
CA SER A 98 -21.93 -7.11 0.17
C SER A 98 -20.58 -7.78 0.49
N PRO A 99 -20.12 -7.75 1.76
CA PRO A 99 -20.80 -7.18 2.92
C PRO A 99 -20.96 -5.66 2.87
N ALA A 100 -21.94 -5.13 3.60
CA ALA A 100 -22.12 -3.69 3.78
C ALA A 100 -20.85 -3.07 4.41
N PRO A 101 -20.44 -1.85 3.99
CA PRO A 101 -19.22 -1.26 4.48
C PRO A 101 -19.32 -0.88 5.95
N ASP A 102 -18.27 -1.17 6.73
CA ASP A 102 -18.11 -0.65 8.10
C ASP A 102 -17.66 0.81 8.10
N LEU A 103 -17.02 1.23 7.01
CA LEU A 103 -16.34 2.51 6.87
C LEU A 103 -16.48 3.05 5.45
N VAL A 104 -16.74 4.34 5.34
CA VAL A 104 -16.80 5.06 4.06
C VAL A 104 -15.78 6.19 4.05
N PHE A 105 -14.96 6.25 2.99
CA PHE A 105 -14.07 7.39 2.75
C PHE A 105 -14.64 8.31 1.69
N TYR A 106 -14.49 9.61 1.93
CA TYR A 106 -14.91 10.64 1.00
C TYR A 106 -13.90 11.78 0.92
N ILE A 107 -13.46 12.10 -0.30
CA ILE A 107 -12.77 13.36 -0.62
C ILE A 107 -13.72 14.15 -1.57
N PRO A 108 -14.44 15.17 -1.06
CA PRO A 108 -15.42 15.92 -1.82
C PRO A 108 -14.84 17.13 -2.57
N PHE A 109 -15.71 17.73 -3.39
CA PHE A 109 -15.67 19.11 -3.87
C PHE A 109 -14.66 19.49 -4.96
N ALA A 110 -13.85 18.59 -5.51
CA ALA A 110 -12.87 19.01 -6.51
C ALA A 110 -13.58 19.66 -7.71
N ASN A 111 -14.68 19.08 -8.19
CA ASN A 111 -15.49 19.63 -9.29
C ASN A 111 -16.43 20.77 -8.85
N ASP A 112 -16.85 20.79 -7.59
CA ASP A 112 -17.74 21.83 -7.05
C ASP A 112 -17.05 23.19 -6.92
N ILE A 113 -15.76 23.21 -6.55
CA ILE A 113 -14.98 24.46 -6.37
C ILE A 113 -14.95 25.30 -7.65
N THR A 114 -14.87 24.65 -8.81
CA THR A 114 -14.89 25.32 -10.12
C THR A 114 -16.30 25.49 -10.68
N GLY A 115 -17.31 24.92 -10.01
CA GLY A 115 -18.72 24.99 -10.40
C GLY A 115 -19.39 26.30 -10.00
N SER A 116 -20.71 26.36 -10.23
CA SER A 116 -21.55 27.54 -9.95
C SER A 116 -22.42 27.40 -8.70
N ARG A 117 -22.29 26.31 -7.95
CA ARG A 117 -23.14 26.04 -6.78
C ARG A 117 -22.76 26.91 -5.59
N SER A 118 -23.75 27.28 -4.79
CA SER A 118 -23.52 28.10 -3.60
C SER A 118 -22.91 27.26 -2.48
N TYR A 119 -22.13 27.89 -1.61
CA TYR A 119 -21.58 27.23 -0.42
C TYR A 119 -22.69 26.56 0.43
N ALA A 120 -23.84 27.21 0.59
CA ALA A 120 -24.94 26.67 1.38
C ALA A 120 -25.51 25.37 0.78
N ASP A 121 -25.66 25.29 -0.54
CA ASP A 121 -26.15 24.08 -1.20
C ASP A 121 -25.14 22.93 -1.09
N LEU A 122 -23.84 23.24 -1.19
CA LEU A 122 -22.77 22.25 -1.05
C LEU A 122 -22.73 21.66 0.37
N ILE A 123 -22.91 22.49 1.40
CA ILE A 123 -22.97 22.03 2.79
C ILE A 123 -24.23 21.18 3.03
N ALA A 124 -25.39 21.61 2.52
CA ALA A 124 -26.63 20.85 2.68
C ALA A 124 -26.52 19.43 2.08
N ASP A 125 -25.88 19.29 0.92
CA ASP A 125 -25.65 17.97 0.31
C ASP A 125 -24.65 17.13 1.11
N LEU A 126 -23.56 17.72 1.62
CA LEU A 126 -22.60 17.01 2.46
C LEU A 126 -23.25 16.49 3.75
N ASP A 127 -24.07 17.31 4.41
CA ASP A 127 -24.83 16.92 5.60
C ASP A 127 -25.78 15.75 5.32
N ALA A 128 -26.44 15.75 4.16
CA ALA A 128 -27.30 14.65 3.74
C ALA A 128 -26.52 13.34 3.50
N ILE A 129 -25.34 13.42 2.89
CA ILE A 129 -24.44 12.27 2.72
C ILE A 129 -24.00 11.73 4.09
N ILE A 130 -23.54 12.60 4.99
CA ILE A 130 -23.11 12.22 6.34
C ILE A 130 -24.25 11.51 7.09
N ALA A 131 -25.45 12.08 7.07
CA ALA A 131 -26.62 11.52 7.72
C ALA A 131 -27.01 10.14 7.16
N TYR A 132 -26.88 9.94 5.84
CA TYR A 132 -27.12 8.64 5.23
C TYR A 132 -26.09 7.60 5.67
N VAL A 133 -24.79 7.92 5.56
CA VAL A 133 -23.70 6.98 5.90
C VAL A 133 -23.76 6.59 7.37
N THR A 134 -23.81 7.56 8.27
CA THR A 134 -23.72 7.31 9.71
C THR A 134 -25.05 6.87 10.32
N GLY A 135 -26.18 7.39 9.84
CA GLY A 135 -27.50 7.14 10.42
C GLY A 135 -28.27 6.01 9.75
N THR A 136 -28.17 5.86 8.43
CA THR A 136 -28.92 4.84 7.67
C THR A 136 -28.12 3.56 7.46
N LEU A 137 -26.86 3.65 7.01
CA LEU A 137 -26.00 2.48 6.88
C LEU A 137 -25.42 2.02 8.23
N GLY A 138 -25.25 2.96 9.17
CA GLY A 138 -24.56 2.69 10.43
C GLY A 138 -23.03 2.57 10.29
N ALA A 139 -22.49 2.96 9.13
CA ALA A 139 -21.07 2.96 8.86
C ALA A 139 -20.38 4.18 9.49
N LYS A 140 -19.09 4.06 9.81
CA LYS A 140 -18.28 5.23 10.15
C LYS A 140 -17.86 5.95 8.87
N MET A 141 -17.50 7.22 8.97
CA MET A 141 -17.08 8.03 7.83
C MET A 141 -15.78 8.74 8.13
N VAL A 142 -14.82 8.69 7.20
CA VAL A 142 -13.64 9.56 7.18
C VAL A 142 -13.78 10.51 6.01
N ILE A 143 -13.73 11.80 6.29
CA ILE A 143 -13.95 12.85 5.29
C ILE A 143 -12.70 13.70 5.17
N GLY A 144 -12.07 13.65 4.01
CA GLY A 144 -10.92 14.49 3.68
C GLY A 144 -11.35 15.90 3.28
N THR A 145 -10.54 16.90 3.59
CA THR A 145 -10.68 18.24 3.00
C THR A 145 -10.48 18.17 1.48
N PRO A 146 -11.08 19.08 0.68
CA PRO A 146 -10.77 19.15 -0.74
C PRO A 146 -9.27 19.34 -0.94
N LEU A 147 -8.71 18.83 -2.04
CA LEU A 147 -7.28 18.99 -2.35
C LEU A 147 -6.98 20.40 -2.89
N PRO A 148 -5.75 20.94 -2.70
CA PRO A 148 -5.31 22.10 -3.45
C PRO A 148 -5.28 21.77 -4.94
N ARG A 149 -5.65 22.74 -5.79
CA ARG A 149 -5.71 22.53 -7.23
C ARG A 149 -5.52 23.82 -8.02
N THR A 150 -5.21 23.67 -9.30
CA THR A 150 -5.35 24.75 -10.28
C THR A 150 -6.63 24.58 -11.13
N GLN A 151 -6.95 25.61 -11.92
CA GLN A 151 -8.01 25.58 -12.92
C GLN A 151 -7.60 24.76 -14.15
N ASP A 152 -8.55 24.47 -15.03
CA ASP A 152 -8.33 23.66 -16.24
C ASP A 152 -7.37 24.29 -17.28
N ASN A 153 -7.06 25.57 -17.14
CA ASN A 153 -6.08 26.28 -17.98
C ASN A 153 -4.72 26.48 -17.28
N GLY A 154 -4.51 25.80 -16.15
CA GLY A 154 -3.32 25.90 -15.32
C GLY A 154 -3.17 27.17 -14.49
N ASN A 155 -4.12 28.10 -14.57
CA ASN A 155 -4.14 29.25 -13.68
C ASN A 155 -4.55 28.84 -12.27
N GLY A 156 -4.07 29.57 -11.27
CA GLY A 156 -4.57 29.43 -9.89
C GLY A 156 -6.08 29.66 -9.81
N LEU A 157 -6.71 29.14 -8.76
CA LEU A 157 -8.12 29.41 -8.48
C LEU A 157 -8.35 30.93 -8.41
N THR A 158 -9.52 31.38 -8.90
CA THR A 158 -9.93 32.77 -8.67
C THR A 158 -10.11 33.02 -7.17
N THR A 159 -10.05 34.29 -6.74
CA THR A 159 -10.26 34.63 -5.31
C THR A 159 -11.57 34.07 -4.74
N ALA A 160 -12.65 34.07 -5.54
CA ALA A 160 -13.93 33.50 -5.12
C ALA A 160 -13.85 31.97 -4.94
N GLN A 161 -13.21 31.26 -5.87
CA GLN A 161 -13.01 29.82 -5.79
C GLN A 161 -12.08 29.42 -4.63
N GLN A 162 -11.00 30.17 -4.41
CA GLN A 162 -10.11 29.96 -3.26
C GLN A 162 -10.84 30.20 -1.93
N THR A 163 -11.66 31.24 -1.86
CA THR A 163 -12.50 31.52 -0.68
C THR A 163 -13.48 30.39 -0.43
N LEU A 164 -14.13 29.87 -1.48
CA LEU A 164 -15.03 28.72 -1.39
C LEU A 164 -14.28 27.47 -0.88
N SER A 165 -13.14 27.13 -1.46
CA SER A 165 -12.30 26.01 -1.02
C SER A 165 -11.91 26.12 0.46
N ASN A 166 -11.46 27.30 0.90
CA ASN A 166 -11.11 27.56 2.30
C ASN A 166 -12.29 27.44 3.26
N ASN A 167 -13.48 27.90 2.86
CA ASN A 167 -14.70 27.75 3.64
C ASN A 167 -15.13 26.28 3.77
N LEU A 168 -15.11 25.52 2.68
CA LEU A 168 -15.42 24.08 2.68
C LEU A 168 -14.45 23.29 3.55
N ARG A 169 -13.15 23.60 3.47
CA ARG A 169 -12.11 23.01 4.33
C ARG A 169 -12.38 23.30 5.80
N SER A 170 -12.65 24.56 6.13
CA SER A 170 -12.95 24.99 7.51
C SER A 170 -14.21 24.31 8.04
N TYR A 171 -15.24 24.12 7.21
CA TYR A 171 -16.44 23.40 7.57
C TYR A 171 -16.15 21.92 7.88
N ILE A 172 -15.47 21.20 6.98
CA ILE A 172 -15.09 19.79 7.20
C ILE A 172 -14.33 19.65 8.52
N MET A 173 -13.33 20.49 8.75
CA MET A 173 -12.52 20.41 9.98
C MET A 173 -13.28 20.81 11.25
N SER A 174 -14.44 21.48 11.12
CA SER A 174 -15.32 21.81 12.24
C SER A 174 -16.34 20.73 12.57
N LEU A 175 -16.46 19.69 11.73
CA LEU A 175 -17.43 18.61 11.93
C LEU A 175 -17.18 17.91 13.27
N ASN A 176 -18.22 17.87 14.10
CA ASN A 176 -18.24 17.17 15.38
C ASN A 176 -19.49 16.28 15.46
N VAL A 177 -19.58 15.36 14.49
CA VAL A 177 -20.72 14.43 14.32
C VAL A 177 -20.26 13.04 14.73
N SER A 178 -21.09 12.33 15.52
CA SER A 178 -20.78 10.96 15.94
C SER A 178 -20.61 10.04 14.73
N GLY A 179 -19.52 9.27 14.70
CA GLY A 179 -19.21 8.38 13.59
C GLY A 179 -18.49 9.05 12.41
N VAL A 180 -18.23 10.36 12.46
CA VAL A 180 -17.47 11.09 11.44
C VAL A 180 -16.09 11.46 11.96
N THR A 181 -15.06 11.33 11.12
CA THR A 181 -13.69 11.79 11.41
C THR A 181 -13.20 12.66 10.26
N PRO A 182 -13.07 13.98 10.47
CA PRO A 182 -12.51 14.87 9.46
C PRO A 182 -11.00 14.76 9.38
N VAL A 183 -10.44 14.90 8.18
CA VAL A 183 -9.01 14.79 7.89
C VAL A 183 -8.55 15.97 7.06
N ASN A 184 -7.53 16.68 7.54
CA ASN A 184 -6.94 17.77 6.79
C ASN A 184 -5.86 17.25 5.85
N ILE A 185 -6.25 16.94 4.62
CA ILE A 185 -5.34 16.49 3.56
C ILE A 185 -4.68 17.70 2.87
N TYR A 186 -5.42 18.80 2.74
CA TYR A 186 -5.02 19.99 2.00
C TYR A 186 -3.62 20.51 2.38
N ASP A 187 -3.36 20.72 3.68
CA ASP A 187 -2.13 21.39 4.14
C ASP A 187 -0.85 20.61 3.81
N ASN A 188 -0.90 19.28 3.85
CA ASN A 188 0.24 18.42 3.52
C ASN A 188 0.43 18.26 2.01
N MET A 189 -0.52 18.73 1.20
CA MET A 189 -0.47 18.71 -0.25
C MET A 189 -0.24 20.10 -0.87
N THR A 190 -0.15 21.15 -0.05
CA THR A 190 0.15 22.51 -0.51
C THR A 190 1.63 22.84 -0.48
N SER A 191 2.06 23.59 -1.50
CA SER A 191 3.30 24.35 -1.48
C SER A 191 3.05 25.77 -0.96
N THR A 192 3.96 26.70 -1.24
CA THR A 192 3.84 28.08 -0.74
C THR A 192 2.64 28.80 -1.35
N GLY A 193 1.77 29.37 -0.49
CA GLY A 193 0.68 30.26 -0.89
C GLY A 193 -0.54 29.55 -1.48
N ASP A 194 -1.02 28.47 -0.85
CA ASP A 194 -2.23 27.70 -1.23
C ASP A 194 -2.15 27.01 -2.60
N ASN A 195 -0.98 27.00 -3.24
CA ASN A 195 -0.78 26.29 -4.50
C ASN A 195 -0.58 24.79 -4.25
N PRO A 196 -1.03 23.91 -5.16
CA PRO A 196 -0.68 22.49 -5.08
C PRO A 196 0.85 22.33 -5.11
N ASP A 197 1.37 21.37 -4.34
CA ASP A 197 2.76 20.95 -4.48
C ASP A 197 2.92 20.16 -5.79
N THR A 198 3.67 20.71 -6.74
CA THR A 198 3.83 20.10 -8.08
C THR A 198 4.53 18.74 -8.05
N TYR A 199 5.13 18.34 -6.93
CA TYR A 199 5.63 16.98 -6.75
C TYR A 199 4.51 15.97 -6.44
N LEU A 200 3.42 16.43 -5.83
CA LEU A 200 2.30 15.60 -5.36
C LEU A 200 1.13 15.55 -6.35
N PHE A 201 1.12 16.38 -7.40
CA PHE A 201 0.08 16.42 -8.42
C PHE A 201 0.62 16.21 -9.84
N ASP A 202 -0.15 15.53 -10.68
CA ASP A 202 0.17 15.36 -12.09
C ASP A 202 0.05 16.70 -12.83
N ASP A 203 0.98 16.96 -13.76
CA ASP A 203 0.92 18.10 -14.68
C ASP A 203 0.07 17.72 -15.90
N GLU A 204 -1.20 18.09 -15.88
CA GLU A 204 -2.16 17.84 -16.96
C GLU A 204 -2.23 19.00 -17.96
N GLY A 205 -1.07 19.57 -18.31
CA GLY A 205 -0.97 20.74 -19.20
C GLY A 205 -1.08 22.07 -18.45
N GLY A 206 -0.40 22.16 -17.31
CA GLY A 206 -0.45 23.24 -16.32
C GLY A 206 -1.52 23.03 -15.24
N LYS A 207 -2.42 22.06 -15.45
CA LYS A 207 -3.47 21.71 -14.51
C LYS A 207 -2.95 20.69 -13.49
N TYR A 208 -2.92 21.09 -12.22
CA TYR A 208 -2.59 20.25 -11.08
C TYR A 208 -3.89 19.98 -10.34
N LEU A 209 -4.51 18.83 -10.62
CA LEU A 209 -5.79 18.40 -10.03
C LEU A 209 -5.69 17.01 -9.43
N HIS A 210 -5.14 16.06 -10.19
CA HIS A 210 -5.05 14.68 -9.78
C HIS A 210 -3.72 14.39 -9.09
N PRO A 211 -3.71 13.63 -8.00
CA PRO A 211 -2.48 13.25 -7.31
C PRO A 211 -1.57 12.39 -8.19
N THR A 212 -0.26 12.63 -8.11
CA THR A 212 0.73 11.61 -8.49
C THR A 212 0.67 10.45 -7.49
N PRO A 213 1.37 9.32 -7.72
CA PRO A 213 1.53 8.29 -6.70
C PRO A 213 2.12 8.82 -5.38
N ALA A 214 2.97 9.85 -5.41
CA ALA A 214 3.48 10.49 -4.20
C ALA A 214 2.38 11.27 -3.46
N GLY A 215 1.50 11.95 -4.20
CA GLY A 215 0.31 12.59 -3.61
C GLY A 215 -0.68 11.57 -3.04
N ALA A 216 -0.94 10.47 -3.75
CA ALA A 216 -1.78 9.38 -3.27
C ALA A 216 -1.25 8.75 -1.97
N TYR A 217 0.07 8.60 -1.87
CA TYR A 217 0.73 8.17 -0.64
C TYR A 217 0.54 9.19 0.50
N GLN A 218 0.68 10.49 0.23
CA GLN A 218 0.45 11.53 1.23
C GLN A 218 -1.01 11.52 1.73
N ILE A 219 -1.98 11.39 0.84
CA ILE A 219 -3.41 11.20 1.19
C ILE A 219 -3.57 10.00 2.12
N ALA A 220 -2.93 8.89 1.80
CA ALA A 220 -2.99 7.67 2.60
C ALA A 220 -2.36 7.83 3.99
N LEU A 221 -1.27 8.58 4.13
CA LEU A 221 -0.70 8.93 5.43
C LEU A 221 -1.69 9.71 6.28
N ASP A 222 -2.28 10.76 5.71
CA ASP A 222 -3.24 11.61 6.41
C ASP A 222 -4.48 10.81 6.84
N MET A 223 -4.96 9.91 5.98
CA MET A 223 -6.07 8.99 6.29
C MET A 223 -5.72 7.93 7.33
N LYS A 224 -4.48 7.41 7.32
CA LYS A 224 -4.04 6.41 8.30
C LYS A 224 -4.12 6.97 9.73
N ASP A 225 -3.64 8.18 9.93
CA ASP A 225 -3.65 8.81 11.25
C ASP A 225 -5.08 9.01 11.76
N ALA A 226 -6.03 9.27 10.86
CA ALA A 226 -7.44 9.33 11.18
C ALA A 226 -8.01 7.96 11.58
N LEU A 227 -7.65 6.90 10.84
CA LEU A 227 -8.07 5.53 11.13
C LEU A 227 -7.61 5.02 12.50
N ASP A 228 -6.37 5.34 12.88
CA ASP A 228 -5.82 5.00 14.19
C ASP A 228 -6.65 5.63 15.33
N ASN A 229 -7.26 6.80 15.10
CA ASN A 229 -8.19 7.42 16.07
C ASN A 229 -9.57 6.76 16.07
N VAL A 230 -10.05 6.26 14.93
CA VAL A 230 -11.39 5.68 14.77
C VAL A 230 -11.51 4.28 15.36
N PHE A 231 -10.47 3.46 15.20
CA PHE A 231 -10.47 2.05 15.61
C PHE A 231 -9.40 1.71 16.65
N GLY A 232 -8.66 2.72 17.12
CA GLY A 232 -7.52 2.57 18.03
C GLY A 232 -6.24 2.21 17.28
N THR A 233 -5.09 2.52 17.89
CA THR A 233 -3.78 2.01 17.46
C THR A 233 -3.68 0.53 17.79
N ASN A 234 -4.32 -0.31 16.97
CA ASN A 234 -3.99 -1.73 17.03
C ASN A 234 -2.52 -1.86 16.63
N ALA A 235 -1.74 -2.68 17.35
CA ALA A 235 -0.41 -3.02 16.87
C ALA A 235 -0.57 -3.69 15.50
N ILE A 236 0.30 -3.38 14.53
CA ILE A 236 0.39 -4.23 13.34
C ILE A 236 0.69 -5.61 13.89
N PRO A 237 -0.08 -6.66 13.53
CA PRO A 237 0.13 -7.99 14.09
C PRO A 237 1.61 -8.29 14.07
N ASP A 238 2.21 -8.47 15.25
CA ASP A 238 3.63 -8.74 15.34
C ASP A 238 3.88 -9.99 14.51
N MET A 239 4.65 -9.81 13.43
CA MET A 239 4.84 -10.89 12.48
C MET A 239 5.64 -12.05 13.10
N SER A 240 6.25 -11.84 14.27
CA SER A 240 6.92 -12.87 15.08
C SER A 240 5.99 -13.77 15.91
N ILE A 241 4.71 -13.43 16.06
CA ILE A 241 3.80 -14.09 17.02
C ILE A 241 2.76 -15.01 16.35
N CYS A 242 2.53 -14.94 15.03
CA CYS A 242 1.53 -15.81 14.38
C CYS A 242 2.11 -17.17 13.98
N ALA A 243 1.28 -18.21 14.05
CA ALA A 243 1.60 -19.62 13.78
C ALA A 243 1.86 -19.90 12.28
N LEU A 244 2.88 -19.26 11.75
CA LEU A 244 3.48 -19.52 10.45
C LEU A 244 4.98 -19.52 10.71
N GLY A 245 5.69 -20.46 10.09
CA GLY A 245 7.14 -20.48 10.17
C GLY A 245 7.67 -19.11 9.80
N LEU A 246 8.24 -18.38 10.78
CA LEU A 246 9.21 -17.35 10.48
C LEU A 246 10.19 -18.01 9.52
N ASN A 247 10.38 -17.43 8.34
CA ASN A 247 11.24 -18.06 7.36
C ASN A 247 12.66 -18.16 7.97
N SER A 248 13.04 -19.37 8.43
CA SER A 248 14.36 -19.67 8.99
C SER A 248 15.46 -19.35 7.98
N ASP A 249 15.11 -19.26 6.71
CA ASP A 249 16.03 -18.99 5.62
C ASP A 249 16.56 -17.55 5.69
N LEU A 250 15.90 -16.64 6.41
CA LEU A 250 16.47 -15.31 6.73
C LEU A 250 17.73 -15.38 7.61
N SER A 251 18.07 -16.52 8.20
CA SER A 251 19.26 -16.68 9.05
C SER A 251 20.47 -17.32 8.36
N GLY A 252 20.32 -17.79 7.11
CA GLY A 252 21.36 -18.50 6.34
C GLY A 252 22.36 -17.61 5.60
N THR A 253 23.29 -18.22 4.85
CA THR A 253 24.33 -17.52 4.04
C THR A 253 24.56 -18.12 2.64
N GLY A 254 23.70 -19.04 2.18
CA GLY A 254 23.86 -19.87 0.99
C GLY A 254 23.08 -19.41 -0.25
N GLY A 255 22.56 -18.18 -0.27
CA GLY A 255 21.89 -17.61 -1.44
C GLY A 255 22.83 -17.36 -2.64
N SER A 256 22.25 -17.01 -3.79
CA SER A 256 22.98 -16.81 -5.05
C SER A 256 22.82 -15.40 -5.61
N GLU A 257 23.86 -14.85 -6.22
CA GLU A 257 23.88 -13.52 -6.85
C GLU A 257 24.20 -13.60 -8.35
N SER A 258 23.68 -12.68 -9.15
CA SER A 258 24.24 -12.36 -10.46
C SER A 258 25.41 -11.37 -10.33
N SER A 259 26.54 -11.63 -10.98
CA SER A 259 27.69 -10.71 -11.11
C SER A 259 27.23 -9.35 -11.70
N PRO A 260 27.59 -8.16 -11.15
CA PRO A 260 28.89 -7.80 -10.53
C PRO A 260 28.88 -7.43 -9.03
N LEU A 261 27.93 -7.90 -8.22
CA LEU A 261 27.82 -7.50 -6.82
C LEU A 261 28.84 -8.17 -5.90
N THR A 262 29.03 -7.57 -4.72
CA THR A 262 29.95 -8.08 -3.70
C THR A 262 29.16 -8.59 -2.49
N SER A 263 29.21 -9.90 -2.28
CA SER A 263 28.55 -10.56 -1.16
C SER A 263 29.35 -10.39 0.14
N ALA A 264 28.66 -10.21 1.27
CA ALA A 264 29.18 -10.74 2.53
C ALA A 264 28.35 -11.91 3.03
N GLN A 265 27.01 -11.82 3.00
CA GLN A 265 26.09 -12.83 3.56
C GLN A 265 24.67 -12.67 2.96
N VAL A 266 24.36 -13.46 1.91
CA VAL A 266 23.01 -13.57 1.34
C VAL A 266 22.29 -14.74 2.01
N ALA A 267 21.06 -14.54 2.52
CA ALA A 267 20.28 -15.63 3.13
C ALA A 267 20.20 -16.89 2.25
N ASP A 268 20.04 -18.06 2.90
CA ASP A 268 19.72 -19.30 2.16
C ASP A 268 18.43 -19.07 1.35
N ASN A 269 18.31 -19.67 0.17
CA ASN A 269 17.14 -19.54 -0.70
C ASN A 269 16.79 -18.10 -1.10
N TRP A 270 17.77 -17.19 -1.12
CA TRP A 270 17.62 -15.87 -1.71
C TRP A 270 18.37 -15.79 -3.04
N ARG A 271 17.75 -15.11 -4.01
CA ARG A 271 18.39 -14.75 -5.27
C ARG A 271 18.53 -13.24 -5.35
N PHE A 272 19.62 -12.77 -5.92
CA PHE A 272 19.75 -11.35 -6.25
C PHE A 272 20.05 -11.24 -7.74
N TYR A 273 19.17 -10.54 -8.47
CA TYR A 273 19.38 -10.19 -9.86
C TYR A 273 19.75 -8.71 -9.99
N SER A 274 20.87 -8.44 -10.68
CA SER A 274 21.29 -7.11 -11.10
C SER A 274 21.21 -7.10 -12.61
N TYR A 275 20.38 -6.23 -13.18
CA TYR A 275 20.25 -6.09 -14.63
C TYR A 275 21.20 -5.02 -15.19
N SER A 276 21.93 -4.31 -14.31
CA SER A 276 22.83 -3.23 -14.69
C SER A 276 24.20 -3.27 -13.97
N GLY A 277 25.18 -2.54 -14.50
CA GLY A 277 26.59 -2.51 -14.04
C GLY A 277 26.84 -1.73 -12.74
N LEU A 278 26.01 -1.94 -11.71
CA LEU A 278 26.14 -1.29 -10.41
C LEU A 278 27.17 -1.94 -9.49
N ASN A 279 27.48 -1.21 -8.42
CA ASN A 279 28.11 -1.77 -7.22
C ASN A 279 27.08 -1.75 -6.08
N GLY A 280 26.88 -2.90 -5.44
CA GLY A 280 26.01 -3.05 -4.28
C GLY A 280 26.49 -4.19 -3.39
N THR A 281 25.98 -4.21 -2.17
CA THR A 281 26.28 -5.23 -1.17
C THR A 281 25.00 -5.77 -0.56
N VAL A 282 24.99 -7.09 -0.35
CA VAL A 282 23.92 -7.81 0.33
C VAL A 282 24.53 -8.43 1.59
N THR A 283 24.00 -8.08 2.75
CA THR A 283 24.56 -8.47 4.06
C THR A 283 23.47 -8.78 5.09
N LYS A 284 23.83 -9.43 6.20
CA LYS A 284 22.95 -9.58 7.36
C LYS A 284 23.07 -8.39 8.31
N THR A 285 21.94 -7.93 8.85
CA THR A 285 21.97 -7.04 10.01
C THR A 285 22.41 -7.83 11.26
N PRO A 286 22.87 -7.17 12.33
CA PRO A 286 23.18 -7.83 13.60
C PRO A 286 22.00 -8.62 14.19
N GLU A 287 20.78 -8.21 13.88
CA GLU A 287 19.53 -8.85 14.30
C GLU A 287 19.13 -10.04 13.41
N GLY A 288 19.90 -10.34 12.35
CA GLY A 288 19.63 -11.45 11.43
C GLY A 288 18.71 -11.12 10.25
N HIS A 289 18.34 -9.85 10.05
CA HIS A 289 17.54 -9.45 8.89
C HIS A 289 18.40 -9.38 7.62
N GLN A 290 17.77 -9.48 6.45
CA GLN A 290 18.47 -9.22 5.19
C GLN A 290 18.59 -7.71 4.96
N PHE A 291 19.81 -7.20 5.06
CA PHE A 291 20.16 -5.85 4.65
C PHE A 291 20.63 -5.84 3.21
N ILE A 292 20.18 -4.83 2.49
CA ILE A 292 20.59 -4.64 1.12
C ILE A 292 20.91 -3.17 0.87
N HIS A 293 22.11 -2.95 0.37
CA HIS A 293 22.65 -1.65 0.04
C HIS A 293 23.00 -1.62 -1.44
N VAL A 294 22.40 -0.70 -2.16
CA VAL A 294 22.69 -0.48 -3.58
C VAL A 294 23.13 0.95 -3.78
N SER A 295 24.28 1.12 -4.43
CA SER A 295 24.84 2.42 -4.81
C SER A 295 24.83 2.58 -6.32
N TYR A 296 24.27 3.70 -6.76
CA TYR A 296 24.26 4.12 -8.15
C TYR A 296 25.38 5.10 -8.43
N THR A 297 26.14 4.88 -9.49
CA THR A 297 27.00 5.92 -10.08
C THR A 297 26.40 6.29 -11.43
N ASN A 298 25.72 7.44 -11.50
CA ASN A 298 25.18 8.11 -12.70
C ASN A 298 24.93 7.22 -13.95
N SER A 299 24.01 6.26 -13.86
CA SER A 299 23.59 5.43 -15.00
C SER A 299 22.08 5.23 -14.96
N ARG A 300 21.38 5.38 -16.10
CA ARG A 300 19.94 5.08 -16.26
C ARG A 300 19.73 3.57 -16.18
N SER A 301 19.82 3.06 -14.97
CA SER A 301 19.87 1.64 -14.67
C SER A 301 18.65 1.26 -13.87
N PHE A 302 18.08 0.10 -14.21
CA PHE A 302 17.06 -0.57 -13.42
C PHE A 302 17.68 -1.84 -12.84
N ASP A 303 17.41 -2.12 -11.57
CA ASP A 303 17.73 -3.40 -10.97
C ASP A 303 16.53 -3.93 -10.22
N LEU A 304 16.43 -5.25 -10.22
CA LEU A 304 15.35 -6.03 -9.64
C LEU A 304 15.97 -7.06 -8.71
N TRP A 305 16.00 -6.79 -7.41
CA TRP A 305 16.22 -7.84 -6.41
C TRP A 305 14.95 -8.70 -6.28
N GLU A 306 15.13 -10.00 -6.08
CA GLU A 306 14.01 -10.94 -6.03
C GLU A 306 14.32 -11.98 -4.96
N LEU A 307 13.72 -11.85 -3.79
CA LEU A 307 13.58 -12.99 -2.91
C LEU A 307 12.66 -13.97 -3.60
N GLN A 308 13.18 -15.13 -3.99
CA GLN A 308 12.40 -16.28 -4.38
C GLN A 308 12.69 -17.37 -3.37
N ALA A 309 11.80 -17.60 -2.39
CA ALA A 309 11.98 -18.77 -1.55
C ALA A 309 11.94 -20.00 -2.47
N THR A 310 12.80 -21.00 -2.22
CA THR A 310 12.78 -22.26 -2.98
C THR A 310 11.36 -22.78 -3.09
N ASP A 311 10.99 -23.18 -4.31
CA ASP A 311 9.67 -23.69 -4.70
C ASP A 311 9.04 -24.47 -3.55
N ILE A 312 8.00 -23.89 -2.94
CA ILE A 312 7.25 -24.62 -1.94
C ILE A 312 6.51 -25.70 -2.72
N THR A 313 6.92 -26.95 -2.50
CA THR A 313 6.47 -28.14 -3.23
C THR A 313 5.54 -29.03 -2.40
N SER A 314 5.33 -28.69 -1.12
CA SER A 314 4.49 -29.46 -0.19
C SER A 314 3.92 -28.56 0.92
N GLY A 315 2.86 -29.03 1.59
CA GLY A 315 2.22 -28.30 2.71
C GLY A 315 0.99 -27.46 2.34
N PHE A 316 0.52 -27.57 1.09
CA PHE A 316 -0.71 -26.96 0.59
C PHE A 316 -1.60 -28.04 -0.07
N ALA A 317 -2.91 -27.87 0.02
CA ALA A 317 -3.91 -28.73 -0.60
C ALA A 317 -4.77 -27.96 -1.61
N LEU A 318 -5.33 -28.68 -2.58
CA LEU A 318 -6.30 -28.13 -3.54
C LEU A 318 -7.47 -27.47 -2.80
N GLY A 319 -7.79 -26.23 -3.17
CA GLY A 319 -8.88 -25.46 -2.57
C GLY A 319 -8.50 -24.71 -1.29
N ASP A 320 -7.28 -24.86 -0.78
CA ASP A 320 -6.79 -24.05 0.33
C ASP A 320 -6.64 -22.60 -0.11
N ASP A 321 -6.98 -21.68 0.78
CA ASP A 321 -6.79 -20.24 0.57
C ASP A 321 -5.54 -19.75 1.28
N TYR A 322 -4.75 -18.91 0.61
CA TYR A 322 -3.50 -18.37 1.15
C TYR A 322 -3.32 -16.88 0.83
N TYR A 323 -2.46 -16.22 1.58
CA TYR A 323 -1.83 -14.96 1.18
C TYR A 323 -0.39 -14.91 1.69
N MET A 324 0.41 -13.97 1.19
CA MET A 324 1.78 -13.73 1.65
C MET A 324 1.88 -12.35 2.31
N GLU A 325 2.74 -12.23 3.33
CA GLU A 325 3.09 -10.98 3.97
C GLU A 325 4.59 -10.73 3.96
N ALA A 326 4.98 -9.47 3.87
CA ALA A 326 6.37 -9.02 3.99
C ALA A 326 6.46 -7.73 4.81
N GLU A 327 7.42 -7.65 5.73
CA GLU A 327 7.80 -6.42 6.42
C GLU A 327 9.13 -5.92 5.87
N ILE A 328 9.08 -4.73 5.28
CA ILE A 328 10.20 -4.11 4.59
C ILE A 328 10.44 -2.75 5.22
N LYS A 329 11.64 -2.54 5.75
CA LYS A 329 12.08 -1.23 6.24
C LYS A 329 12.99 -0.58 5.23
N ILE A 330 12.59 0.59 4.73
CA ILE A 330 13.39 1.45 3.87
C ILE A 330 14.07 2.47 4.79
N LEU A 331 15.40 2.45 4.88
CA LEU A 331 16.14 3.40 5.72
C LEU A 331 16.40 4.71 4.96
N SER A 332 16.69 4.58 3.68
CA SER A 332 16.82 5.68 2.73
C SER A 332 16.52 5.15 1.34
N SER A 333 15.78 5.90 0.55
CA SER A 333 15.51 5.54 -0.83
C SER A 333 15.76 6.72 -1.75
N ALA A 334 16.51 6.47 -2.82
CA ALA A 334 16.25 7.17 -4.06
C ALA A 334 15.50 6.21 -4.96
N ASN A 335 14.20 6.46 -5.14
CA ASN A 335 13.35 5.71 -6.07
C ASN A 335 13.47 4.19 -5.95
N VAL A 336 13.32 3.69 -4.72
CA VAL A 336 12.98 2.28 -4.54
C VAL A 336 11.54 2.08 -5.07
N ARG A 337 11.19 0.86 -5.43
CA ARG A 337 9.89 0.24 -5.75
C ARG A 337 9.92 -1.08 -5.00
N THR A 338 8.85 -1.47 -4.33
CA THR A 338 8.85 -2.75 -3.59
C THR A 338 7.49 -3.40 -3.79
N ALA A 339 7.50 -4.72 -3.89
CA ALA A 339 6.31 -5.52 -4.08
C ALA A 339 6.48 -6.86 -3.35
N ALA A 340 5.39 -7.33 -2.76
CA ALA A 340 5.24 -8.72 -2.41
C ALA A 340 4.33 -9.35 -3.46
N CYS A 341 4.71 -10.51 -3.97
CA CYS A 341 3.90 -11.29 -4.89
C CYS A 341 4.01 -12.76 -4.57
N LEU A 342 3.01 -13.50 -5.01
CA LEU A 342 3.05 -14.94 -4.97
C LEU A 342 2.76 -15.47 -6.36
N GLU A 343 3.62 -16.38 -6.81
CA GLU A 343 3.58 -16.97 -8.14
C GLU A 343 3.38 -18.49 -8.01
N PRO A 344 2.22 -19.03 -8.39
CA PRO A 344 2.09 -20.46 -8.58
C PRO A 344 2.81 -20.87 -9.87
N THR A 345 3.73 -21.83 -9.78
CA THR A 345 4.43 -22.37 -10.94
C THR A 345 3.76 -23.67 -11.41
N LEU A 346 3.17 -23.60 -12.60
CA LEU A 346 3.20 -24.66 -13.59
C LEU A 346 3.40 -24.02 -14.96
N ASN A 347 4.39 -24.53 -15.70
CA ASN A 347 4.72 -24.21 -17.08
C ASN A 347 3.71 -23.29 -17.81
N ALA A 348 4.09 -22.02 -17.92
CA ALA A 348 3.63 -21.06 -18.91
C ALA A 348 2.12 -20.69 -18.90
N SER A 349 1.69 -19.85 -17.95
CA SER A 349 0.89 -18.63 -18.24
C SER A 349 0.44 -17.87 -16.98
N GLY A 350 1.26 -16.92 -16.53
CA GLY A 350 0.81 -15.58 -16.11
C GLY A 350 -0.15 -15.42 -14.92
N SER A 351 -0.27 -16.39 -14.01
CA SER A 351 -1.19 -16.29 -12.86
C SER A 351 -0.52 -15.69 -11.62
N TYR A 352 0.12 -14.53 -11.72
CA TYR A 352 0.73 -13.88 -10.56
C TYR A 352 -0.34 -13.20 -9.68
N LYS A 353 -0.22 -13.33 -8.36
CA LYS A 353 -0.98 -12.54 -7.39
C LYS A 353 -0.01 -11.56 -6.74
N ALA A 354 0.23 -10.48 -7.47
CA ALA A 354 1.20 -9.46 -7.10
C ALA A 354 0.52 -8.17 -6.65
N MET A 355 1.21 -7.43 -5.80
CA MET A 355 0.93 -6.02 -5.54
C MET A 355 1.53 -5.08 -6.61
N SER A 356 1.89 -5.58 -7.80
CA SER A 356 2.52 -4.75 -8.86
C SER A 356 2.52 -5.49 -10.20
N PRO A 357 1.71 -5.05 -11.18
CA PRO A 357 2.18 -5.18 -12.57
C PRO A 357 2.13 -3.89 -13.42
N TYR A 358 3.30 -3.21 -13.49
CA TYR A 358 3.75 -2.38 -14.62
C TYR A 358 3.42 -0.87 -14.69
N ASP A 359 4.55 -0.16 -14.83
CA ASP A 359 4.88 1.21 -15.26
C ASP A 359 4.58 2.45 -14.38
N VAL A 360 5.67 3.22 -14.16
CA VAL A 360 5.90 4.53 -13.47
C VAL A 360 4.79 5.13 -12.56
N ASN A 361 4.98 5.37 -11.25
CA ASN A 361 6.13 5.98 -10.54
C ASN A 361 6.53 5.28 -9.21
N ALA A 362 7.74 5.64 -8.74
CA ALA A 362 8.44 5.09 -7.58
C ALA A 362 7.82 5.48 -6.23
N TRP A 363 8.30 4.85 -5.14
CA TRP A 363 8.07 5.37 -3.79
C TRP A 363 8.43 6.86 -3.75
N PRO A 364 7.80 7.67 -2.88
CA PRO A 364 8.20 9.05 -2.73
C PRO A 364 9.73 9.15 -2.56
N LEU A 365 10.38 10.00 -3.35
CA LEU A 365 11.78 10.32 -3.21
C LEU A 365 12.10 10.63 -1.74
N GLY A 366 13.08 9.93 -1.17
CA GLY A 366 13.47 10.12 0.23
C GLY A 366 12.59 9.39 1.25
N PHE A 367 11.65 8.53 0.83
CA PHE A 367 10.87 7.73 1.77
C PHE A 367 11.79 6.90 2.70
N SER A 368 11.50 7.00 3.99
CA SER A 368 12.10 6.20 5.06
C SER A 368 10.98 5.75 5.99
N GLY A 369 10.85 4.45 6.21
CA GLY A 369 9.72 3.89 6.95
C GLY A 369 9.71 2.37 6.95
N THR A 370 8.76 1.79 7.68
CA THR A 370 8.47 0.35 7.65
C THR A 370 7.14 0.13 6.96
N LEU A 371 7.08 -0.87 6.09
CA LEU A 371 5.95 -1.21 5.27
C LEU A 371 5.55 -2.64 5.54
N HIS A 372 4.25 -2.88 5.60
CA HIS A 372 3.69 -4.21 5.73
C HIS A 372 2.88 -4.51 4.48
N LEU A 373 3.48 -5.32 3.62
CA LEU A 373 2.89 -5.74 2.36
C LEU A 373 2.12 -7.04 2.58
N ARG A 374 0.96 -7.18 1.95
CA ARG A 374 0.19 -8.42 1.93
C ARG A 374 -0.39 -8.64 0.52
N THR A 375 -0.32 -9.86 -0.01
CA THR A 375 -0.92 -10.19 -1.32
C THR A 375 -2.44 -10.34 -1.21
N PRO A 376 -3.21 -10.32 -2.32
CA PRO A 376 -4.59 -10.80 -2.25
C PRO A 376 -4.63 -12.25 -1.80
N ILE A 377 -5.78 -12.66 -1.26
CA ILE A 377 -6.07 -14.07 -1.03
C ILE A 377 -6.09 -14.79 -2.38
N PHE A 378 -5.48 -15.97 -2.45
CA PHE A 378 -5.50 -16.84 -3.60
C PHE A 378 -5.83 -18.27 -3.18
N THR A 379 -6.56 -18.98 -4.04
CA THR A 379 -6.96 -20.36 -3.81
C THR A 379 -6.05 -21.28 -4.62
N ILE A 380 -5.53 -22.32 -3.98
CA ILE A 380 -4.75 -23.37 -4.65
C ILE A 380 -5.64 -24.11 -5.64
N SER A 381 -5.23 -24.12 -6.89
CA SER A 381 -5.88 -24.82 -8.00
C SER A 381 -5.17 -26.13 -8.30
N SER A 382 -5.81 -26.99 -9.09
CA SER A 382 -5.25 -28.28 -9.48
C SER A 382 -4.05 -28.16 -10.43
N SER A 383 -3.85 -26.96 -10.98
CA SER A 383 -2.70 -26.59 -11.82
C SER A 383 -1.58 -25.91 -11.04
N ASP A 384 -1.61 -25.92 -9.71
CA ASP A 384 -0.52 -25.35 -8.91
C ASP A 384 0.30 -26.50 -8.31
N THR A 385 1.47 -26.81 -8.91
CA THR A 385 2.36 -27.86 -8.38
C THR A 385 3.46 -27.31 -7.49
N THR A 386 3.80 -26.04 -7.67
CA THR A 386 4.78 -25.32 -6.86
C THR A 386 4.28 -23.91 -6.62
N ILE A 387 4.66 -23.35 -5.48
CA ILE A 387 4.35 -21.97 -5.12
C ILE A 387 5.65 -21.26 -4.80
N ASP A 388 5.88 -20.15 -5.48
CA ASP A 388 7.05 -19.31 -5.37
C ASP A 388 6.62 -18.01 -4.68
N PRO A 389 6.79 -17.88 -3.35
CA PRO A 389 6.58 -16.61 -2.68
C PRO A 389 7.75 -15.69 -3.02
N ILE A 390 7.42 -14.55 -3.63
CA ILE A 390 8.40 -13.62 -4.13
C ILE A 390 8.29 -12.26 -3.44
N VAL A 391 9.38 -11.78 -2.87
CA VAL A 391 9.50 -10.36 -2.50
C VAL A 391 10.51 -9.75 -3.44
N TRP A 392 10.03 -8.92 -4.34
CA TRP A 392 10.91 -8.16 -5.19
C TRP A 392 10.79 -6.69 -4.89
N ALA A 393 11.79 -5.99 -5.35
CA ALA A 393 11.75 -4.56 -5.32
C ALA A 393 12.56 -4.07 -6.54
N GLN A 394 12.35 -2.85 -6.98
CA GLN A 394 13.04 -2.32 -8.13
C GLN A 394 13.61 -0.98 -7.75
N MET A 395 14.84 -0.72 -8.13
CA MET A 395 15.50 0.52 -7.78
C MET A 395 15.91 1.22 -9.09
N ASN A 396 15.63 2.52 -9.16
CA ASN A 396 15.86 3.30 -10.37
C ASN A 396 16.59 4.61 -10.05
N SER A 397 17.81 4.77 -10.55
CA SER A 397 18.60 5.97 -10.27
C SER A 397 18.04 7.26 -10.87
N LEU A 398 17.19 7.18 -11.90
CA LEU A 398 16.78 8.31 -12.75
C LEU A 398 17.94 9.22 -13.21
N GLY A 399 19.17 8.72 -13.28
CA GLY A 399 20.35 9.50 -13.65
C GLY A 399 20.97 10.33 -12.53
N VAL A 400 20.64 10.08 -11.26
CA VAL A 400 21.33 10.64 -10.10
C VAL A 400 22.08 9.58 -9.31
N THR A 401 23.29 9.92 -8.85
CA THR A 401 24.02 9.11 -7.86
C THR A 401 23.16 9.01 -6.61
N SER A 402 22.88 7.80 -6.17
CA SER A 402 22.00 7.56 -5.05
C SER A 402 22.31 6.26 -4.34
N ASN A 403 21.91 6.22 -3.06
CA ASN A 403 22.01 5.03 -2.23
C ASN A 403 20.62 4.65 -1.75
N SER A 404 20.29 3.38 -1.91
CA SER A 404 19.07 2.79 -1.38
C SER A 404 19.44 1.73 -0.35
N HIS A 405 18.83 1.86 0.82
CA HIS A 405 19.05 0.99 1.98
C HIS A 405 17.72 0.35 2.35
N VAL A 406 17.61 -0.96 2.15
CA VAL A 406 16.40 -1.71 2.45
C VAL A 406 16.74 -2.87 3.35
N VAL A 407 15.87 -3.09 4.33
CA VAL A 407 15.93 -4.19 5.27
C VAL A 407 14.67 -5.01 5.10
N ILE A 408 14.81 -6.26 4.68
CA ILE A 408 13.69 -7.20 4.68
C ILE A 408 13.74 -7.91 6.03
N LYS A 409 12.76 -7.59 6.87
CA LYS A 409 12.73 -8.02 8.27
C LYS A 409 12.08 -9.39 8.40
N ALA A 410 10.96 -9.60 7.71
CA ALA A 410 10.24 -10.85 7.77
C ALA A 410 9.38 -11.07 6.53
N VAL A 411 9.21 -12.33 6.16
CA VAL A 411 8.38 -12.81 5.05
C VAL A 411 7.68 -14.08 5.50
N ARG A 412 6.38 -14.21 5.24
CA ARG A 412 5.60 -15.41 5.58
C ARG A 412 4.46 -15.64 4.62
N MET A 413 4.07 -16.90 4.46
CA MET A 413 2.82 -17.29 3.82
C MET A 413 1.81 -17.69 4.89
N VAL A 414 0.56 -17.29 4.71
CA VAL A 414 -0.54 -17.48 5.66
C VAL A 414 -1.63 -18.31 5.00
N LYS A 415 -2.03 -19.42 5.62
CA LYS A 415 -3.23 -20.17 5.25
C LYS A 415 -4.47 -19.52 5.87
N VAL A 416 -5.52 -19.32 5.08
CA VAL A 416 -6.78 -18.70 5.48
C VAL A 416 -7.81 -19.74 5.88
N ASN A 417 -8.03 -20.74 5.01
CA ASN A 417 -9.03 -21.78 5.14
C ASN A 417 -8.41 -23.15 4.86
#